data_AF-D3EN44-F1
#
_entry.id   AF-D3EN44-F1
#
_cell.length_a   1.000
_cell.length_b   1.000
_cell.length_c   1.000
_cell.angle_alpha   90.00
_cell.angle_beta   90.00
_cell.angle_gamma   90.00
#
_symmetry.space_group_name_H-M   'P 1'
#
loop_
_entity.id
_entity.type
_entity.pdbx_description
1 polymer ?
#
loop_
_entity_poly.entity_id
_entity_poly.type
_entity_poly.pdbx_seq_one_letter_code
_entity_poly.pdbx_strand_id
1 'polypeptide(L)'
;MSLIILFKIEEKFNYLKWNFENKAILKKILLPTLSLVLWIGLTEELVFRGLIQTILEDDHNILIAAIICNVVFMLLHLIWEREETIPQLPGLWLMGMVLTEAKWFYGSLGMPWGLHAGWILGISLLESAKLITYTDSAGNYIVGVKQKPLAGIMGILSLLITAIILWCLTMF
;
A
#
# COMPACT_ATOMS: atom_id res chain seq x y z
N MET A 1 -9.52 -1.66 -0.64
CA MET A 1 -9.86 -3.08 -0.54
C MET A 1 -9.09 -3.67 0.64
N SER A 2 -9.78 -4.45 1.47
CA SER A 2 -9.13 -5.10 2.63
C SER A 2 -8.09 -6.10 2.16
N LEU A 3 -6.87 -6.03 2.71
CA LEU A 3 -5.81 -7.00 2.46
C LEU A 3 -6.25 -8.44 2.78
N ILE A 4 -7.17 -8.62 3.73
CA ILE A 4 -7.71 -9.94 4.07
C ILE A 4 -8.43 -10.56 2.86
N ILE A 5 -9.17 -9.75 2.10
CA ILE A 5 -9.88 -10.23 0.90
C ILE A 5 -8.87 -10.67 -0.15
N LEU A 6 -7.84 -9.85 -0.38
CA LEU A 6 -6.74 -10.14 -1.30
C LEU A 6 -6.09 -11.51 -0.98
N PHE A 7 -5.60 -11.67 0.25
CA PHE A 7 -4.89 -12.89 0.65
C PHE A 7 -5.81 -14.12 0.70
N LYS A 8 -7.11 -13.97 1.00
CA LYS A 8 -8.08 -15.08 0.90
C LYS A 8 -8.33 -15.51 -0.54
N ILE A 9 -8.32 -14.57 -1.49
CA ILE A 9 -8.42 -14.93 -2.91
C ILE A 9 -7.15 -15.67 -3.33
N GLU A 10 -5.98 -15.19 -2.94
CA GLU A 10 -4.70 -15.86 -3.22
C GLU A 10 -4.64 -17.28 -2.62
N GLU A 11 -5.13 -17.47 -1.40
CA GLU A 11 -5.30 -18.79 -0.77
C GLU A 11 -6.23 -19.69 -1.59
N LYS A 12 -7.40 -19.18 -2.02
CA LYS A 12 -8.38 -19.94 -2.82
C LYS A 12 -7.78 -20.47 -4.13
N PHE A 13 -6.85 -19.73 -4.73
CA PHE A 13 -6.13 -20.14 -5.94
C PHE A 13 -4.83 -20.90 -5.65
N ASN A 14 -4.59 -21.31 -4.40
CA ASN A 14 -3.40 -22.04 -3.93
C ASN A 14 -2.08 -21.29 -4.07
N TYR A 15 -2.09 -19.96 -4.20
CA TYR A 15 -0.86 -19.19 -4.29
C TYR A 15 -0.15 -19.03 -2.94
N LEU A 16 -0.87 -19.13 -1.82
CA LEU A 16 -0.30 -19.08 -0.48
C LEU A 16 -0.98 -20.06 0.47
N LYS A 17 -0.31 -20.33 1.59
CA LYS A 17 -0.82 -21.10 2.73
C LYS A 17 -0.67 -20.29 4.02
N TRP A 18 -1.62 -20.46 4.93
CA TRP A 18 -1.58 -19.82 6.26
C TRP A 18 -0.85 -20.66 7.30
N ASN A 19 0.04 -20.02 8.05
CA ASN A 19 0.79 -20.63 9.15
C ASN A 19 0.27 -20.11 10.50
N PHE A 20 -0.91 -20.57 10.90
CA PHE A 20 -1.55 -20.10 12.13
C PHE A 20 -0.85 -20.55 13.43
N GLU A 21 0.13 -21.44 13.34
CA GLU A 21 1.06 -21.76 14.42
C GLU A 21 1.82 -20.53 14.93
N ASN A 22 2.05 -19.52 14.09
CA ASN A 22 2.81 -18.31 14.45
C ASN A 22 1.95 -17.20 15.10
N LYS A 23 0.68 -17.47 15.45
CA LYS A 23 -0.23 -16.48 16.07
C LYS A 23 0.33 -15.82 17.34
N ALA A 24 1.19 -16.50 18.09
CA ALA A 24 1.84 -15.93 19.27
C ALA A 24 2.79 -14.78 18.91
N ILE A 25 3.51 -14.89 17.78
CA ILE A 25 4.41 -13.85 17.26
C ILE A 25 3.58 -12.63 16.87
N LEU A 26 2.46 -12.81 16.17
CA LEU A 26 1.54 -11.74 15.79
C LEU A 26 1.14 -10.87 16.99
N LYS A 27 0.68 -11.50 18.08
CA LYS A 27 0.29 -10.76 19.30
C LYS A 27 1.44 -9.95 19.89
N LYS A 28 2.66 -10.48 19.85
CA LYS A 28 3.86 -9.82 20.36
C LYS A 28 4.25 -8.60 19.54
N ILE A 29 4.13 -8.67 18.21
CA ILE A 29 4.57 -7.60 17.30
C ILE A 29 3.47 -6.59 16.95
N LEU A 30 2.19 -6.89 17.24
CA LEU A 30 1.05 -6.08 16.82
C LEU A 30 1.17 -4.62 17.27
N LEU A 31 1.32 -4.38 18.57
CA LEU A 31 1.34 -3.03 19.11
C LEU A 31 2.58 -2.23 18.65
N PRO A 32 3.82 -2.77 18.71
CA PRO A 32 4.99 -2.08 18.17
C PRO A 32 4.85 -1.75 16.68
N THR A 33 4.35 -2.69 15.87
CA THR A 33 4.18 -2.49 14.43
C THR A 33 3.11 -1.43 14.16
N LEU A 34 1.97 -1.48 14.87
CA LEU A 34 0.91 -0.48 14.76
C LEU A 34 1.43 0.94 15.05
N SER A 35 2.20 1.12 16.13
CA SER A 35 2.77 2.43 16.45
C SER A 35 3.74 2.91 15.37
N LEU A 36 4.59 2.02 14.85
CA LEU A 36 5.57 2.35 13.82
C LEU A 36 4.90 2.75 12.50
N VAL A 37 3.94 1.96 12.01
CA VAL A 37 3.29 2.23 10.71
C VAL A 37 2.34 3.42 10.77
N LEU A 38 1.74 3.71 11.92
CA LEU A 38 1.00 4.97 12.11
C LEU A 38 1.94 6.17 12.03
N TRP A 39 3.11 6.10 12.66
CA TRP A 39 4.10 7.17 12.59
C TRP A 39 4.65 7.36 11.16
N ILE A 40 5.10 6.28 10.51
CA ILE A 40 5.60 6.31 9.12
C ILE A 40 4.53 6.86 8.18
N GLY A 41 3.33 6.28 8.21
CA GLY A 41 2.23 6.72 7.35
C GLY A 41 1.87 8.19 7.58
N LEU A 42 1.90 8.67 8.84
CA LEU A 42 1.63 10.08 9.13
C LEU A 42 2.71 10.98 8.54
N THR A 43 3.98 10.64 8.74
CA THR A 43 5.11 11.41 8.23
C THR A 43 5.09 11.47 6.70
N GLU A 44 4.86 10.33 6.03
CA GLU A 44 4.78 10.29 4.58
C GLU A 44 3.59 11.07 4.04
N GLU A 45 2.39 10.92 4.62
CA GLU A 45 1.24 11.70 4.16
C GLU A 45 1.39 13.20 4.40
N LEU A 46 1.98 13.61 5.53
CA LEU A 46 2.29 15.02 5.79
C LEU A 46 3.24 15.61 4.74
N VAL A 47 4.31 14.88 4.40
CA VAL A 47 5.32 15.35 3.44
C VAL A 47 4.77 15.36 2.02
N PHE A 48 4.23 14.22 1.56
CA PHE A 48 3.84 14.10 0.15
C PHE A 48 2.51 14.76 -0.14
N ARG A 49 1.48 14.49 0.66
CA ARG A 49 0.10 14.95 0.40
C ARG A 49 -0.19 16.27 1.10
N GLY A 50 0.38 16.49 2.29
CA GLY A 50 0.22 17.73 3.05
C GLY A 50 1.05 18.89 2.51
N LEU A 51 2.31 18.65 2.15
CA LEU A 51 3.27 19.67 1.73
C LEU A 51 3.52 19.67 0.22
N ILE A 52 4.19 18.64 -0.32
CA ILE A 52 4.68 18.63 -1.71
C ILE A 52 3.53 18.78 -2.71
N GLN A 53 2.48 17.97 -2.58
CA GLN A 53 1.32 18.03 -3.48
C GLN A 53 0.59 19.36 -3.37
N THR A 54 0.42 19.90 -2.15
CA THR A 54 -0.21 21.21 -1.94
C THR A 54 0.57 22.33 -2.62
N ILE A 55 1.91 22.33 -2.53
CA ILE A 55 2.75 23.30 -3.24
C ILE A 55 2.61 23.16 -4.76
N LEU A 56 2.57 21.92 -5.27
CA LEU A 56 2.42 21.69 -6.71
C LEU A 56 1.05 22.13 -7.25
N GLU A 57 0.01 22.05 -6.42
CA GLU A 57 -1.36 22.49 -6.73
C GLU A 57 -1.48 24.02 -6.89
N ASP A 58 -0.51 24.81 -6.40
CA ASP A 58 -0.50 26.28 -6.60
C ASP A 58 -0.27 26.66 -8.07
N ASP A 59 0.58 25.90 -8.77
CA ASP A 59 0.98 26.17 -10.17
C ASP A 59 0.39 25.17 -11.19
N HIS A 60 -0.21 24.07 -10.71
CA HIS A 60 -0.71 22.99 -11.56
C HIS A 60 -2.11 22.54 -11.16
N ASN A 61 -2.85 21.95 -12.09
CA ASN A 61 -4.08 21.24 -11.72
C ASN A 61 -3.76 20.01 -10.86
N ILE A 62 -4.79 19.54 -10.13
CA ILE A 62 -4.66 18.42 -9.19
C ILE A 62 -4.10 17.15 -9.82
N LEU A 63 -4.44 16.85 -11.09
CA LEU A 63 -3.96 15.64 -11.76
C LEU A 63 -2.44 15.72 -12.02
N ILE A 64 -1.95 16.86 -12.49
CA ILE A 64 -0.51 17.06 -12.74
C ILE A 64 0.25 17.06 -11.42
N ALA A 65 -0.26 17.76 -10.39
CA ALA A 65 0.33 17.76 -9.05
C ALA A 65 0.41 16.35 -8.46
N ALA A 66 -0.65 15.55 -8.61
CA ALA A 66 -0.70 14.16 -8.18
C ALA A 66 0.35 13.30 -8.91
N ILE A 67 0.45 13.41 -10.24
CA ILE A 67 1.41 12.63 -11.04
C ILE A 67 2.83 12.94 -10.59
N ILE A 68 3.20 14.24 -10.50
CA ILE A 68 4.55 14.65 -10.12
C ILE A 68 4.88 14.20 -8.70
N CYS A 69 3.99 14.46 -7.73
CA CYS A 69 4.20 14.08 -6.34
C CYS A 69 4.38 12.56 -6.20
N ASN A 70 3.54 11.77 -6.86
CA ASN A 70 3.58 10.31 -6.75
C ASN A 70 4.75 9.68 -7.53
N VAL A 71 5.27 10.35 -8.57
CA VAL A 71 6.55 9.96 -9.20
C VAL A 71 7.71 10.15 -8.22
N VAL A 72 7.78 11.29 -7.53
CA VAL A 72 8.80 11.53 -6.50
C VAL A 72 8.67 10.52 -5.36
N PHE A 73 7.45 10.28 -4.88
CA PHE A 73 7.14 9.29 -3.85
C PHE A 73 7.67 7.89 -4.21
N MET A 74 7.32 7.35 -5.39
CA MET A 74 7.77 6.01 -5.78
C MET A 74 9.30 5.93 -5.94
N LEU A 75 9.95 7.00 -6.43
CA LEU A 75 11.39 7.00 -6.68
C LEU A 75 12.20 7.07 -5.38
N LEU A 76 11.70 7.78 -4.36
CA LEU A 76 12.36 7.86 -3.05
C LEU A 76 12.40 6.50 -2.32
N HIS A 77 11.48 5.58 -2.65
CA HIS A 77 11.55 4.22 -2.13
C HIS A 77 12.78 3.43 -2.61
N LEU A 78 13.47 3.88 -3.66
CA LEU A 78 14.70 3.23 -4.17
C LEU A 78 15.94 3.50 -3.31
N ILE A 79 15.85 4.34 -2.27
CA ILE A 79 17.00 4.72 -1.42
C ILE A 79 17.53 3.53 -0.61
N TRP A 80 16.67 2.63 -0.15
CA TRP A 80 17.05 1.55 0.76
C TRP A 80 17.08 0.17 0.08
N GLU A 81 15.94 -0.35 -0.38
CA GLU A 81 15.81 -1.74 -0.85
C GLU A 81 15.65 -1.84 -2.37
N ARG A 82 16.55 -1.19 -3.12
CA ARG A 82 16.43 -0.99 -4.58
C ARG A 82 15.98 -2.25 -5.34
N GLU A 83 16.61 -3.40 -5.13
CA GLU A 83 16.27 -4.61 -5.88
C GLU A 83 14.88 -5.17 -5.56
N GLU A 84 14.34 -4.94 -4.37
CA GLU A 84 12.98 -5.34 -4.00
C GLU A 84 11.95 -4.29 -4.42
N THR A 85 12.34 -3.02 -4.42
CA THR A 85 11.47 -1.89 -4.76
C THR A 85 11.25 -1.75 -6.26
N ILE A 86 12.23 -2.03 -7.12
CA ILE A 86 12.11 -1.83 -8.57
C ILE A 86 10.84 -2.46 -9.16
N PRO A 87 10.52 -3.74 -8.88
CA PRO A 87 9.28 -4.36 -9.38
C PRO A 87 7.99 -3.73 -8.83
N GLN A 88 8.07 -3.06 -7.69
CA GLN A 88 6.94 -2.45 -7.00
C GLN A 88 6.66 -1.02 -7.45
N LEU A 89 7.56 -0.36 -8.20
CA LEU A 89 7.42 1.04 -8.61
C LEU A 89 6.05 1.37 -9.23
N PRO A 90 5.50 0.56 -10.18
CA PRO A 90 4.17 0.83 -10.72
C PRO A 90 3.07 0.78 -9.65
N GLY A 91 3.16 -0.17 -8.72
CA GLY A 91 2.23 -0.31 -7.61
C GLY A 91 2.36 0.81 -6.57
N LEU A 92 3.58 1.26 -6.27
CA LEU A 92 3.84 2.38 -5.37
C LEU A 92 3.30 3.70 -5.94
N TRP A 93 3.53 3.94 -7.22
CA TRP A 93 2.97 5.11 -7.91
C TRP A 93 1.43 5.07 -7.90
N LEU A 94 0.84 3.94 -8.26
CA LEU A 94 -0.62 3.77 -8.25
C LEU A 94 -1.20 3.93 -6.84
N MET A 95 -0.58 3.30 -5.84
CA MET A 95 -0.96 3.46 -4.43
C MET A 95 -0.98 4.95 -4.07
N GLY A 96 0.04 5.68 -4.49
CA GLY A 96 0.10 7.11 -4.24
C GLY A 96 -1.03 7.91 -4.91
N MET A 97 -1.42 7.54 -6.13
CA MET A 97 -2.56 8.14 -6.81
C MET A 97 -3.88 7.89 -6.05
N VAL A 98 -4.07 6.68 -5.51
CA VAL A 98 -5.25 6.36 -4.66
C VAL A 98 -5.26 7.18 -3.36
N LEU A 99 -4.09 7.42 -2.77
CA LEU A 99 -3.98 8.27 -1.58
C LEU A 99 -4.24 9.75 -1.89
N THR A 100 -3.80 10.22 -3.05
CA THR A 100 -4.15 11.56 -3.55
C THR A 100 -5.66 11.70 -3.76
N GLU A 101 -6.31 10.71 -4.37
CA GLU A 101 -7.77 10.65 -4.52
C GLU A 101 -8.48 10.72 -3.15
N ALA A 102 -8.01 9.94 -2.18
CA ALA A 102 -8.54 9.97 -0.81
C ALA A 102 -8.39 11.36 -0.16
N LYS A 103 -7.25 12.05 -0.32
CA LYS A 103 -7.09 13.43 0.17
C LYS A 103 -8.10 14.35 -0.50
N TRP A 104 -8.22 14.28 -1.83
CA TRP A 104 -9.07 15.17 -2.60
C TRP A 104 -10.53 15.11 -2.15
N PHE A 105 -11.08 13.90 -2.06
CA PHE A 105 -12.49 13.75 -1.72
C PHE A 105 -12.84 14.09 -0.27
N TYR A 106 -11.97 13.72 0.67
CA TYR A 106 -12.25 13.91 2.10
C TYR A 106 -11.71 15.25 2.64
N GLY A 107 -10.98 16.02 1.83
CA GLY A 107 -10.43 17.32 2.20
C GLY A 107 -9.45 17.29 3.38
N SER A 108 -8.96 16.11 3.77
CA SER A 108 -8.12 15.91 4.94
C SER A 108 -7.13 14.76 4.75
N LEU A 109 -6.07 14.75 5.54
CA LEU A 109 -5.06 13.69 5.52
C LEU A 109 -5.50 12.43 6.28
N GLY A 110 -6.62 12.45 7.00
CA GLY A 110 -7.05 11.32 7.83
C GLY A 110 -7.33 10.05 7.03
N MET A 111 -8.04 10.19 5.90
CA MET A 111 -8.36 9.05 5.02
C MET A 111 -7.12 8.44 4.35
N PRO A 112 -6.26 9.21 3.66
CA PRO A 112 -5.03 8.64 3.08
C PRO A 112 -4.11 8.06 4.17
N TRP A 113 -3.99 8.71 5.33
CA TRP A 113 -3.19 8.19 6.43
C TRP A 113 -3.69 6.83 6.92
N GLY A 114 -5.00 6.70 7.14
CA GLY A 114 -5.61 5.44 7.57
C GLY A 114 -5.44 4.32 6.55
N LEU A 115 -5.63 4.60 5.25
CA LEU A 115 -5.41 3.63 4.18
C LEU A 115 -3.94 3.20 4.10
N HIS A 116 -3.03 4.17 4.09
CA HIS A 116 -1.60 3.92 3.97
C HIS A 116 -1.06 3.11 5.15
N ALA A 117 -1.32 3.58 6.37
CA ALA A 117 -0.92 2.86 7.59
C ALA A 117 -1.55 1.46 7.67
N GLY A 118 -2.82 1.32 7.25
CA GLY A 118 -3.52 0.04 7.23
C GLY A 118 -2.89 -0.98 6.26
N TRP A 119 -2.46 -0.54 5.08
CA TRP A 119 -1.76 -1.41 4.13
C TRP A 119 -0.39 -1.84 4.63
N ILE A 120 0.43 -0.89 5.11
CA ILE A 120 1.75 -1.20 5.67
C ILE A 120 1.59 -2.14 6.87
N LEU A 121 0.62 -1.89 7.76
CA LEU A 121 0.35 -2.74 8.92
C LEU A 121 0.06 -4.18 8.51
N GLY A 122 -0.91 -4.37 7.60
CA GLY A 122 -1.35 -5.71 7.21
C GLY A 122 -0.20 -6.52 6.60
N ILE A 123 0.55 -5.93 5.68
CA ILE A 123 1.70 -6.59 5.04
C ILE A 123 2.80 -6.86 6.09
N SER A 124 3.19 -5.86 6.88
CA SER A 124 4.25 -5.99 7.88
C SER A 124 3.95 -7.07 8.92
N LEU A 125 2.70 -7.18 9.38
CA LEU A 125 2.30 -8.22 10.33
C LEU A 125 2.34 -9.61 9.70
N LEU A 126 1.88 -9.76 8.46
CA LEU A 126 1.88 -11.06 7.78
C LEU A 126 3.31 -11.55 7.50
N GLU A 127 4.18 -10.66 7.02
CA GLU A 127 5.59 -10.98 6.75
C GLU A 127 6.37 -11.24 8.04
N SER A 128 6.31 -10.31 9.02
CA SER A 128 7.11 -10.39 10.25
C SER A 128 6.70 -11.54 11.16
N ALA A 129 5.41 -11.87 11.21
CA ALA A 129 4.93 -13.05 11.94
C ALA A 129 4.96 -14.33 11.08
N LYS A 130 5.42 -14.27 9.82
CA LYS A 130 5.47 -15.41 8.89
C LYS A 130 4.13 -16.16 8.82
N LEU A 131 3.03 -15.41 8.78
CA LEU A 131 1.68 -15.96 8.81
C LEU A 131 1.24 -16.52 7.45
N ILE A 132 1.94 -16.14 6.38
CA ILE A 132 1.72 -16.66 5.04
C ILE A 132 3.03 -17.23 4.48
N THR A 133 2.92 -18.31 3.74
CA THR A 133 3.99 -18.84 2.89
C THR A 133 3.45 -18.98 1.48
N TYR A 134 4.14 -18.36 0.50
CA TYR A 134 3.79 -18.51 -0.90
C TYR A 134 4.20 -19.89 -1.43
N THR A 135 3.30 -20.55 -2.16
CA THR A 135 3.49 -21.92 -2.67
C THR A 135 4.49 -21.97 -3.83
N ASP A 136 4.56 -20.91 -4.64
CA ASP A 136 5.49 -20.79 -5.76
C ASP A 136 6.32 -19.51 -5.60
N SER A 137 7.63 -19.67 -5.48
CA SER A 137 8.48 -18.75 -4.71
C SER A 137 9.33 -17.79 -5.54
N ALA A 138 9.32 -17.86 -6.87
CA ALA A 138 10.08 -16.93 -7.71
C ALA A 138 9.37 -16.59 -9.03
N GLY A 139 9.07 -15.30 -9.24
CA GLY A 139 8.64 -14.78 -10.54
C GLY A 139 7.14 -14.86 -10.86
N ASN A 140 6.30 -15.23 -9.89
CA ASN A 140 4.85 -15.22 -10.11
C ASN A 140 4.31 -13.78 -10.08
N TYR A 141 4.10 -13.20 -11.26
CA TYR A 141 3.52 -11.86 -11.44
C TYR A 141 2.09 -11.72 -10.91
N ILE A 142 1.39 -12.82 -10.56
CA ILE A 142 0.04 -12.77 -10.01
C ILE A 142 0.08 -12.26 -8.57
N VAL A 143 0.86 -12.92 -7.71
CA VAL A 143 1.04 -12.55 -6.29
C VAL A 143 2.16 -11.54 -6.06
N GLY A 144 3.03 -11.37 -7.05
CA GLY A 144 4.04 -10.33 -7.07
C GLY A 144 5.46 -10.87 -7.07
N VAL A 145 6.31 -10.20 -7.84
CA VAL A 145 7.75 -10.49 -7.89
C VAL A 145 8.33 -10.32 -6.49
N LYS A 146 9.18 -11.27 -6.06
CA LYS A 146 9.74 -11.35 -4.70
C LYS A 146 8.68 -11.37 -3.59
N GLN A 147 7.47 -11.88 -3.89
CA GLN A 147 6.37 -12.01 -2.91
C GLN A 147 5.88 -10.66 -2.38
N LYS A 148 6.07 -9.59 -3.16
CA LYS A 148 5.64 -8.24 -2.82
C LYS A 148 4.32 -7.91 -3.54
N PRO A 149 3.20 -7.68 -2.83
CA PRO A 149 1.89 -7.49 -3.46
C PRO A 149 1.85 -6.35 -4.49
N LEU A 150 2.56 -5.25 -4.24
CA LEU A 150 2.63 -4.09 -5.16
C LEU A 150 3.35 -4.40 -6.48
N ALA A 151 4.11 -5.50 -6.54
CA ALA A 151 4.74 -5.99 -7.76
C ALA A 151 3.89 -7.07 -8.48
N GLY A 152 2.63 -7.26 -8.07
CA GLY A 152 1.75 -8.31 -8.58
C GLY A 152 0.40 -7.80 -9.07
N ILE A 153 -0.20 -8.54 -10.02
CA ILE A 153 -1.53 -8.25 -10.59
C ILE A 153 -2.59 -8.15 -9.49
N MET A 154 -2.55 -9.06 -8.51
CA MET A 154 -3.53 -9.10 -7.42
C MET A 154 -3.47 -7.82 -6.56
N GLY A 155 -2.27 -7.32 -6.25
CA GLY A 155 -2.10 -6.06 -5.53
C GLY A 155 -2.54 -4.85 -6.34
N ILE A 156 -2.20 -4.79 -7.63
CA ILE A 156 -2.65 -3.71 -8.53
C ILE A 156 -4.19 -3.68 -8.64
N LEU A 157 -4.84 -4.83 -8.84
CA LEU A 157 -6.29 -4.92 -8.86
C LEU A 157 -6.91 -4.48 -7.53
N SER A 158 -6.30 -4.86 -6.40
CA SER A 158 -6.73 -4.40 -5.07
C SER A 158 -6.71 -2.88 -4.95
N LEU A 159 -5.67 -2.22 -5.48
CA LEU A 159 -5.58 -0.75 -5.51
C LEU A 159 -6.63 -0.12 -6.42
N LEU A 160 -6.79 -0.64 -7.65
CA LEU A 160 -7.81 -0.13 -8.59
C LEU A 160 -9.23 -0.26 -8.03
N ILE A 161 -9.55 -1.38 -7.38
CA ILE A 161 -10.85 -1.53 -6.73
C ILE A 161 -10.99 -0.57 -5.54
N THR A 162 -9.90 -0.29 -4.83
CA THR A 162 -9.93 0.74 -3.76
C THR A 162 -10.27 2.10 -4.32
N ALA A 163 -9.61 2.52 -5.41
CA ALA A 163 -9.89 3.78 -6.09
C ALA A 163 -11.37 3.87 -6.49
N ILE A 164 -11.89 2.85 -7.18
CA ILE A 164 -13.29 2.80 -7.60
C ILE A 164 -14.24 2.88 -6.40
N ILE A 165 -13.97 2.17 -5.31
CA ILE A 165 -14.81 2.24 -4.10
C ILE A 165 -14.79 3.64 -3.50
N LEU A 166 -13.62 4.28 -3.37
CA LEU A 166 -13.50 5.65 -2.87
C LEU A 166 -14.32 6.61 -3.72
N TRP A 167 -14.13 6.57 -5.04
CA TRP A 167 -14.91 7.35 -5.99
C TRP A 167 -16.42 7.12 -5.85
N CYS A 168 -16.86 5.87 -5.75
CA CYS A 168 -18.28 5.56 -5.61
C CYS A 168 -18.85 6.08 -4.29
N LEU A 169 -18.11 5.98 -3.18
CA LEU A 169 -18.56 6.44 -1.86
C LEU A 169 -18.71 7.97 -1.80
N THR A 170 -18.04 8.70 -2.67
CA THR A 170 -18.04 10.17 -2.68
C THR A 170 -19.05 10.76 -3.66
N MET A 171 -19.73 9.92 -4.44
CA MET A 171 -20.81 10.32 -5.36
C MET A 171 -22.20 10.33 -4.71
N PHE A 172 -22.31 9.93 -3.44
CA PHE A 172 -23.54 9.91 -2.64
C PHE A 172 -23.42 10.85 -1.43
#